data_AF-A0A2D6MJI1-F1
#
_entry.id   AF-A0A2D6MJI1-F1
#
_cell.length_a   1.000
_cell.length_b   1.000
_cell.length_c   1.000
_cell.angle_alpha   90.00
_cell.angle_beta   90.00
_cell.angle_gamma   90.00
#
_symmetry.space_group_name_H-M   'P 1'
#
loop_
_entity.id
_entity.type
_entity.pdbx_description
1 polymer ?
#
loop_
_entity_poly.entity_id
_entity_poly.type
_entity_poly.pdbx_seq_one_letter_code
_entity_poly.pdbx_strand_id
1 'polypeptide(L)'
;MLHKTKHKGFTLIELLVVIAIIGLLSTLAVVALNNAREKGRDAKRVADIKSIQTALELYFADQNTYPISAAAGVTMGEGKTVECLDSTGMAASCGAGQVYMGKLPKNPLPAGAEANYTYIAKSTTANTGACAAGPCKGYVITFALESPTGDFPVGTLYAIPSGVSTTNPDP
;
A
#
# COMPACT_ATOMS: atom_id res chain seq x y z
N MET A 1 11.29 13.50 -70.72
CA MET A 1 11.18 14.66 -69.81
C MET A 1 11.24 14.16 -68.37
N LEU A 2 12.31 14.47 -67.63
CA LEU A 2 12.50 14.08 -66.23
C LEU A 2 12.02 15.22 -65.32
N HIS A 3 10.91 15.01 -64.62
CA HIS A 3 10.40 15.94 -63.60
C HIS A 3 11.26 15.84 -62.34
N LYS A 4 12.07 16.87 -62.06
CA LYS A 4 12.79 17.03 -60.79
C LYS A 4 11.82 17.49 -59.70
N THR A 5 11.45 16.61 -58.78
CA THR A 5 10.71 16.96 -57.57
C THR A 5 11.63 17.74 -56.63
N LYS A 6 11.33 19.01 -56.36
CA LYS A 6 12.05 19.80 -55.34
C LYS A 6 11.72 19.23 -53.95
N HIS A 7 12.70 18.60 -53.31
CA HIS A 7 12.60 18.28 -51.89
C HIS A 7 12.65 19.59 -51.08
N LYS A 8 11.58 19.90 -50.35
CA LYS A 8 11.56 20.97 -49.36
C LYS A 8 12.25 20.46 -48.10
N GLY A 9 13.36 21.09 -47.71
CA GLY A 9 14.00 20.86 -46.41
C GLY A 9 13.32 21.67 -45.31
N PHE A 10 13.32 21.16 -44.09
CA PHE A 10 12.88 21.90 -42.90
C PHE A 10 13.82 23.08 -42.63
N THR A 11 13.26 24.20 -42.18
CA THR A 11 14.05 25.34 -41.70
C THR A 11 14.56 25.09 -40.29
N LEU A 12 15.72 25.67 -39.94
CA LEU A 12 16.28 25.55 -38.59
C LEU A 12 15.34 26.14 -37.52
N ILE A 13 14.60 27.19 -37.86
CA ILE A 13 13.65 27.82 -36.94
C ILE A 13 12.43 26.94 -36.68
N GLU A 14 11.92 26.21 -37.68
CA GLU A 14 10.82 25.26 -37.50
C GLU A 14 11.21 24.15 -36.53
N LEU A 15 12.42 23.60 -36.66
CA LEU A 15 12.90 22.55 -35.75
C LEU A 15 13.10 23.09 -34.32
N LEU A 16 13.62 24.31 -34.18
CA LEU A 16 13.86 24.96 -32.89
C LEU A 16 12.56 25.21 -32.12
N VAL A 17 11.51 25.68 -32.79
CA VAL A 17 10.20 25.91 -32.16
C VAL A 17 9.57 24.60 -31.69
N VAL A 18 9.71 23.51 -32.45
CA VAL A 18 9.16 22.20 -32.07
C VAL A 18 9.80 21.66 -30.80
N ILE A 19 11.14 21.67 -30.71
CA ILE A 19 11.82 21.18 -29.50
C ILE A 19 11.53 22.07 -28.28
N ALA A 20 11.33 23.38 -28.48
CA ALA A 20 10.93 24.29 -27.41
C ALA A 20 9.54 23.94 -26.86
N ILE A 21 8.56 23.66 -27.74
CA ILE A 21 7.21 23.26 -27.33
C ILE A 21 7.23 21.89 -26.64
N ILE A 22 7.96 20.91 -27.18
CA ILE A 22 8.12 19.58 -26.56
C ILE A 22 8.76 19.71 -25.18
N GLY A 23 9.81 20.55 -25.05
CA GLY A 23 10.46 20.83 -23.78
C GLY A 23 9.46 21.36 -22.74
N LEU A 24 8.67 22.38 -23.10
CA LEU A 24 7.64 22.93 -22.23
C LEU A 24 6.60 21.87 -21.80
N LEU A 25 6.02 21.16 -22.77
CA LEU A 25 4.98 20.15 -22.48
C LEU A 25 5.50 18.98 -21.65
N SER A 26 6.76 18.57 -21.86
CA SER A 26 7.37 17.46 -21.12
C SER A 26 7.45 17.73 -19.62
N THR A 27 7.75 18.96 -19.20
CA THR A 27 7.85 19.31 -17.77
C THR A 27 6.51 19.18 -17.05
N LEU A 28 5.43 19.67 -17.67
CA LEU A 28 4.07 19.56 -17.13
C LEU A 28 3.60 18.11 -17.08
N ALA A 29 3.93 17.33 -18.11
CA ALA A 29 3.59 15.90 -18.16
C ALA A 29 4.24 15.10 -17.03
N VAL A 30 5.50 15.39 -16.68
CA VAL A 30 6.21 14.72 -15.58
C VAL A 30 5.55 15.01 -14.23
N VAL A 31 5.19 16.26 -13.95
CA VAL A 31 4.50 16.62 -12.69
C VAL A 31 3.15 15.94 -12.60
N ALA A 32 2.35 15.98 -13.67
CA ALA A 32 1.05 15.32 -13.72
C ALA A 32 1.16 13.80 -13.51
N LEU A 33 2.16 13.16 -14.12
CA LEU A 33 2.41 11.73 -13.97
C LEU A 33 2.82 11.36 -12.54
N ASN A 34 3.65 12.16 -11.89
CA ASN A 34 4.06 11.91 -10.50
C ASN A 34 2.85 11.96 -9.55
N ASN A 35 2.00 12.99 -9.68
CA ASN A 35 0.77 13.12 -8.91
C ASN A 35 -0.20 11.95 -9.18
N ALA A 36 -0.34 11.52 -10.43
CA ALA A 36 -1.18 10.38 -10.78
C ALA A 36 -0.66 9.06 -10.18
N ARG A 37 0.66 8.85 -10.19
CA ARG A 37 1.29 7.68 -9.58
C ARG A 37 1.10 7.67 -8.07
N GLU A 38 1.24 8.82 -7.40
CA GLU A 38 1.00 8.97 -5.97
C GLU A 38 -0.42 8.56 -5.59
N LYS A 39 -1.43 9.17 -6.23
CA LYS A 39 -2.84 8.80 -6.03
C LYS A 39 -3.12 7.32 -6.32
N GLY A 40 -2.46 6.76 -7.33
CA GLY A 40 -2.57 5.33 -7.64
C GLY A 40 -1.99 4.43 -6.54
N ARG A 41 -0.87 4.82 -5.92
CA ARG A 41 -0.31 4.11 -4.76
C ARG A 41 -1.26 4.18 -3.57
N ASP A 42 -1.80 5.35 -3.26
CA ASP A 42 -2.71 5.52 -2.12
C ASP A 42 -4.03 4.76 -2.29
N ALA A 43 -4.62 4.79 -3.49
CA ALA A 43 -5.80 3.99 -3.80
C ALA A 43 -5.52 2.49 -3.60
N LYS A 44 -4.32 2.03 -4.01
CA LYS A 44 -3.90 0.65 -3.76
C LYS A 44 -3.70 0.37 -2.27
N ARG A 45 -3.10 1.29 -1.51
CA ARG A 45 -2.94 1.13 -0.04
C ARG A 45 -4.27 0.91 0.66
N VAL A 46 -5.27 1.74 0.36
CA VAL A 46 -6.60 1.61 0.97
C VAL A 46 -7.25 0.27 0.59
N ALA A 47 -7.13 -0.15 -0.67
CA ALA A 47 -7.66 -1.44 -1.13
C ALA A 47 -6.95 -2.64 -0.47
N ASP A 48 -5.64 -2.56 -0.30
CA ASP A 48 -4.82 -3.59 0.33
C ASP A 48 -5.20 -3.74 1.82
N ILE A 49 -5.31 -2.63 2.55
CA ILE A 49 -5.75 -2.64 3.95
C ILE A 49 -7.13 -3.25 4.10
N LYS A 50 -8.10 -2.85 3.26
CA LYS A 50 -9.45 -3.43 3.30
C LYS A 50 -9.46 -4.94 3.04
N SER A 51 -8.62 -5.41 2.13
CA SER A 51 -8.47 -6.83 1.82
C SER A 51 -7.89 -7.59 3.02
N ILE A 52 -6.87 -7.03 3.68
CA ILE A 52 -6.26 -7.62 4.88
C ILE A 52 -7.28 -7.68 6.02
N GLN A 53 -8.03 -6.60 6.28
CA GLN A 53 -9.08 -6.59 7.30
C GLN A 53 -10.10 -7.70 7.06
N THR A 54 -10.57 -7.85 5.81
CA THR A 54 -11.52 -8.91 5.46
C THR A 54 -10.96 -10.30 5.79
N ALA A 55 -9.69 -10.58 5.49
CA ALA A 55 -9.08 -11.86 5.81
C ALA A 55 -8.87 -12.06 7.33
N LEU A 56 -8.55 -11.00 8.08
CA LEU A 56 -8.46 -11.06 9.53
C LEU A 56 -9.82 -11.34 10.19
N GLU A 57 -10.92 -10.78 9.65
CA GLU A 57 -12.26 -11.09 10.14
C GLU A 57 -12.67 -12.54 9.84
N LEU A 58 -12.29 -13.07 8.67
CA LEU A 58 -12.48 -14.50 8.37
C LEU A 58 -11.67 -15.39 9.32
N TYR A 59 -10.41 -15.04 9.59
CA TYR A 59 -9.59 -15.75 10.58
C TYR A 59 -10.24 -15.70 11.96
N PHE A 60 -10.73 -14.54 12.39
CA PHE A 60 -11.38 -14.38 13.70
C PHE A 60 -12.67 -15.20 13.79
N ALA A 61 -13.47 -15.27 12.73
CA ALA A 61 -14.68 -16.08 12.69
C ALA A 61 -14.40 -17.57 12.94
N ASP A 62 -13.29 -18.08 12.41
CA ASP A 62 -12.91 -19.49 12.53
C ASP A 62 -12.12 -19.80 13.82
N GLN A 63 -11.24 -18.88 14.25
CA GLN A 63 -10.29 -19.11 15.36
C GLN A 63 -10.72 -18.43 16.67
N ASN A 64 -11.75 -17.58 16.64
CA ASN A 64 -12.26 -16.79 17.78
C ASN A 64 -11.19 -15.90 18.46
N THR A 65 -10.14 -15.56 17.71
CA THR A 65 -9.01 -14.73 18.09
C THR A 65 -8.33 -14.16 16.85
N TYR A 66 -7.67 -13.02 16.95
CA TYR A 66 -6.78 -12.55 15.89
C TYR A 66 -5.39 -13.18 15.99
N PRO A 67 -4.62 -13.30 14.88
CA PRO A 67 -3.28 -13.85 14.90
C PRO A 67 -2.36 -13.12 15.88
N ILE A 68 -1.63 -13.85 16.71
CA ILE A 68 -0.63 -13.28 17.62
C ILE A 68 0.49 -12.64 16.79
N SER A 69 1.10 -11.57 17.31
CA SER A 69 2.29 -10.94 16.74
C SER A 69 3.34 -10.68 17.82
N ALA A 70 4.55 -10.34 17.40
CA ALA A 70 5.51 -9.71 18.30
C ALA A 70 4.95 -8.39 18.85
N ALA A 71 5.35 -8.02 20.07
CA ALA A 71 4.89 -6.78 20.71
C ALA A 71 5.32 -5.52 19.97
N ALA A 72 6.49 -5.56 19.32
CA ALA A 72 6.98 -4.50 18.43
C ALA A 72 6.28 -4.47 17.06
N GLY A 73 5.40 -5.44 16.78
CA GLY A 73 4.76 -5.64 15.50
C GLY A 73 5.57 -6.46 14.52
N VAL A 74 4.90 -6.80 13.42
CA VAL A 74 5.47 -7.56 12.31
C VAL A 74 5.25 -6.81 11.00
N THR A 75 6.20 -6.91 10.09
CA THR A 75 6.10 -6.28 8.77
C THR A 75 5.48 -7.25 7.76
N MET A 76 4.52 -6.75 6.98
CA MET A 76 3.77 -7.55 6.01
C MET A 76 4.25 -7.34 4.57
N GLY A 77 4.12 -8.41 3.77
CA GLY A 77 4.33 -8.41 2.33
C GLY A 77 5.55 -9.21 1.88
N GLU A 78 5.70 -9.31 0.57
CA GLU A 78 6.77 -10.09 -0.08
C GLU A 78 8.19 -9.64 0.35
N GLY A 79 9.00 -10.60 0.77
CA GLY A 79 10.36 -10.38 1.29
C GLY A 79 10.39 -9.83 2.72
N LYS A 80 9.29 -9.88 3.46
CA LYS A 80 9.16 -9.43 4.86
C LYS A 80 8.94 -10.63 5.79
N THR A 81 8.85 -10.36 7.09
CA THR A 81 8.66 -11.38 8.14
C THR A 81 7.37 -12.17 7.98
N VAL A 82 6.36 -11.56 7.36
CA VAL A 82 5.03 -12.15 7.18
C VAL A 82 4.61 -11.97 5.73
N GLU A 83 4.49 -13.08 5.01
CA GLU A 83 4.09 -13.09 3.61
C GLU A 83 2.65 -13.55 3.43
N CYS A 84 2.04 -14.20 4.43
CA CYS A 84 0.68 -14.70 4.30
C CYS A 84 -0.05 -14.86 5.65
N LEU A 85 -1.36 -15.14 5.56
CA LEU A 85 -2.25 -15.43 6.69
C LEU A 85 -2.95 -16.78 6.47
N ASP A 86 -2.66 -17.74 7.33
CA ASP A 86 -3.25 -19.08 7.33
C ASP A 86 -3.82 -19.46 8.70
N SER A 87 -4.27 -20.71 8.87
CA SER A 87 -4.84 -21.23 10.12
C SER A 87 -3.92 -21.18 11.34
N THR A 88 -2.61 -21.04 11.14
CA THR A 88 -1.62 -20.88 12.23
C THR A 88 -1.37 -19.42 12.57
N GLY A 89 -1.87 -18.49 11.76
CA GLY A 89 -1.75 -17.05 11.94
C GLY A 89 -0.91 -16.39 10.85
N MET A 90 -0.17 -15.36 11.26
CA MET A 90 0.69 -14.58 10.38
C MET A 90 2.02 -15.31 10.18
N ALA A 91 2.30 -15.77 8.97
CA ALA A 91 3.45 -16.62 8.67
C ALA A 91 4.33 -16.09 7.52
N ALA A 92 5.62 -16.45 7.56
CA ALA A 92 6.58 -16.16 6.48
C ALA A 92 6.31 -16.98 5.20
N SER A 93 5.60 -18.10 5.33
CA SER A 93 5.14 -18.93 4.23
C SER A 93 3.86 -19.63 4.63
N CYS A 94 2.94 -19.81 3.68
CA CYS A 94 1.67 -20.47 3.96
C CYS A 94 1.84 -21.97 4.12
N GLY A 95 1.24 -22.51 5.18
CA GLY A 95 1.10 -23.94 5.39
C GLY A 95 0.08 -24.59 4.46
N ALA A 96 -0.05 -25.91 4.58
CA ALA A 96 -1.04 -26.70 3.82
C ALA A 96 -2.48 -26.63 4.40
N GLY A 97 -2.69 -25.84 5.45
CA GLY A 97 -3.98 -25.66 6.11
C GLY A 97 -4.91 -24.67 5.39
N GLN A 98 -5.95 -24.21 6.10
CA GLN A 98 -6.82 -23.16 5.59
C GLN A 98 -6.02 -21.87 5.42
N VAL A 99 -6.08 -21.28 4.23
CA VAL A 99 -5.41 -20.02 3.91
C VAL A 99 -6.45 -18.92 3.77
N TYR A 100 -6.37 -17.89 4.61
CA TYR A 100 -7.26 -16.72 4.52
C TYR A 100 -6.70 -15.68 3.57
N MET A 101 -5.38 -15.58 3.47
CA MET A 101 -4.70 -14.74 2.47
C MET A 101 -3.35 -15.36 2.09
N GLY A 102 -3.26 -15.90 0.88
CA GLY A 102 -2.04 -16.58 0.41
C GLY A 102 -0.85 -15.68 0.12
N LYS A 103 -1.09 -14.37 -0.06
CA LYS A 103 -0.03 -13.36 -0.16
C LYS A 103 -0.53 -12.04 0.41
N LEU A 104 0.09 -11.60 1.49
CA LEU A 104 -0.15 -10.28 2.05
C LEU A 104 0.41 -9.21 1.11
N PRO A 105 -0.35 -8.13 0.86
CA PRO A 105 0.15 -7.00 0.09
C PRO A 105 1.38 -6.36 0.74
N LYS A 106 2.32 -5.93 -0.11
CA LYS A 106 3.40 -5.01 0.30
C LYS A 106 2.98 -3.57 0.01
N ASN A 107 3.43 -2.63 0.84
CA ASN A 107 3.17 -1.22 0.57
C ASN A 107 3.76 -0.83 -0.81
N PRO A 108 2.96 -0.32 -1.76
CA PRO A 108 3.51 0.27 -2.98
C PRO A 108 4.27 1.55 -2.60
N LEU A 109 5.59 1.49 -2.66
CA LEU A 109 6.47 2.62 -2.33
C LEU A 109 7.10 3.19 -3.61
N PRO A 110 7.48 4.48 -3.62
CA PRO A 110 8.46 4.95 -4.60
C PRO A 110 9.75 4.12 -4.44
N ALA A 111 10.47 3.91 -5.53
CA ALA A 111 11.70 3.10 -5.51
C ALA A 111 12.66 3.59 -4.42
N GLY A 112 13.01 2.73 -3.46
CA GLY A 112 13.97 3.03 -2.38
C GLY A 112 13.39 3.57 -1.06
N ALA A 113 12.07 3.68 -0.90
CA ALA A 113 11.45 3.99 0.41
C ALA A 113 11.08 2.72 1.19
N GLU A 114 11.05 2.79 2.53
CA GLU A 114 10.88 1.63 3.45
C GLU A 114 9.70 1.76 4.44
N ALA A 115 8.69 2.57 4.15
CA ALA A 115 7.49 2.61 5.00
C ALA A 115 6.60 1.39 4.72
N ASN A 116 6.84 0.25 5.36
CA ASN A 116 6.05 -0.97 5.13
C ASN A 116 4.75 -0.98 5.96
N TYR A 117 3.79 -1.84 5.61
CA TYR A 117 2.65 -2.11 6.49
C TYR A 117 3.12 -2.90 7.70
N THR A 118 2.69 -2.50 8.89
CA THR A 118 2.97 -3.24 10.12
C THR A 118 1.69 -3.70 10.78
N TYR A 119 1.71 -4.89 11.37
CA TYR A 119 0.59 -5.48 12.10
C TYR A 119 1.01 -5.73 13.55
N ILE A 120 0.15 -5.35 14.50
CA ILE A 120 0.29 -5.66 15.92
C ILE A 120 -1.03 -6.23 16.43
N ALA A 121 -1.00 -7.45 16.96
CA ALA A 121 -2.12 -8.03 17.69
C ALA A 121 -2.33 -7.31 19.02
N LYS A 122 -3.59 -7.08 19.39
CA LYS A 122 -3.96 -6.36 20.61
C LYS A 122 -4.77 -7.23 21.56
N SER A 123 -4.48 -7.07 22.84
CA SER A 123 -5.04 -7.89 23.92
C SER A 123 -6.52 -7.57 24.18
N THR A 124 -6.93 -6.33 23.96
CA THR A 124 -8.28 -5.84 24.23
C THR A 124 -9.04 -5.52 22.94
N THR A 125 -10.37 -5.47 23.04
CA THR A 125 -11.25 -4.94 21.98
C THR A 125 -11.10 -3.44 21.77
N ALA A 126 -10.50 -2.72 22.73
CA ALA A 126 -10.12 -1.33 22.59
C ALA A 126 -8.81 -1.14 21.79
N ASN A 127 -8.19 -2.23 21.33
CA ASN A 127 -6.95 -2.25 20.56
C ASN A 127 -5.73 -1.69 21.33
N THR A 128 -5.72 -1.86 22.65
CA THR A 128 -4.64 -1.45 23.55
C THR A 128 -3.83 -2.64 24.04
N GLY A 129 -2.54 -2.41 24.29
CA GLY A 129 -1.60 -3.42 24.79
C GLY A 129 -1.33 -4.55 23.79
N ALA A 130 -0.06 -4.80 23.50
CA ALA A 130 0.31 -5.90 22.62
C ALA A 130 -0.15 -7.26 23.17
N CYS A 131 -0.68 -8.10 22.29
CA CYS A 131 -1.08 -9.46 22.62
C CYS A 131 0.08 -10.43 22.37
N ALA A 132 0.77 -10.83 23.44
CA ALA A 132 1.86 -11.81 23.37
C ALA A 132 1.40 -13.27 23.59
N ALA A 133 0.18 -13.46 24.13
CA ALA A 133 -0.45 -14.76 24.33
C ALA A 133 -1.97 -14.62 24.19
N GLY A 134 -2.60 -15.61 23.55
CA GLY A 134 -4.02 -15.55 23.18
C GLY A 134 -5.00 -15.77 24.34
N PRO A 135 -6.29 -15.50 24.11
CA PRO A 135 -6.87 -15.03 22.84
C PRO A 135 -6.76 -13.49 22.66
N CYS A 136 -6.15 -13.06 21.56
CA CYS A 136 -6.14 -11.66 21.11
C CYS A 136 -7.52 -11.23 20.62
N LYS A 137 -7.95 -10.03 21.01
CA LYS A 137 -9.30 -9.49 20.76
C LYS A 137 -9.33 -8.27 19.86
N GLY A 138 -8.16 -7.75 19.47
CA GLY A 138 -8.04 -6.67 18.51
C GLY A 138 -6.74 -6.76 17.72
N TYR A 139 -6.56 -5.80 16.82
CA TYR A 139 -5.31 -5.61 16.09
C TYR A 139 -5.18 -4.14 15.67
N VAL A 140 -3.95 -3.76 15.31
CA VAL A 140 -3.65 -2.48 14.66
C VAL A 140 -2.77 -2.77 13.45
N ILE A 141 -3.22 -2.32 12.28
CA ILE A 141 -2.39 -2.23 11.08
C ILE A 141 -1.99 -0.78 10.88
N THR A 142 -0.70 -0.49 10.87
CA THR A 142 -0.20 0.85 10.59
C THR A 142 0.19 0.96 9.12
N PHE A 143 -0.32 2.00 8.46
CA PHE A 143 0.01 2.36 7.08
C PHE A 143 0.03 3.88 6.94
N ALA A 144 0.50 4.40 5.81
CA ALA A 144 0.53 5.84 5.57
C ALA A 144 0.09 6.18 4.15
N LEU A 145 -0.59 7.32 4.00
CA LEU A 145 -0.97 7.88 2.71
C LEU A 145 -0.11 9.09 2.37
N GLU A 146 0.23 9.25 1.09
CA GLU A 146 0.99 10.39 0.57
C GLU A 146 0.09 11.58 0.22
N SER A 147 -1.10 11.28 -0.30
CA SER A 147 -2.16 12.22 -0.66
C SER A 147 -3.50 11.85 -0.01
N PRO A 148 -4.41 12.82 0.20
CA PRO A 148 -5.76 12.54 0.67
C PRO A 148 -6.47 11.58 -0.29
N THR A 149 -7.07 10.52 0.26
CA THR A 149 -7.73 9.48 -0.54
C THR A 149 -9.08 9.12 0.09
N GLY A 150 -10.17 9.49 -0.59
CA GLY A 150 -11.50 9.41 -0.01
C GLY A 150 -11.59 10.33 1.22
N ASP A 151 -12.08 9.80 2.34
CA ASP A 151 -12.20 10.51 3.61
C ASP A 151 -10.90 10.48 4.45
N PHE A 152 -9.85 9.80 3.96
CA PHE A 152 -8.62 9.61 4.72
C PHE A 152 -7.61 10.73 4.44
N PRO A 153 -7.08 11.39 5.50
CA PRO A 153 -6.07 12.41 5.35
C PRO A 153 -4.69 11.80 5.03
N VAL A 154 -3.76 12.67 4.67
CA VAL A 154 -2.34 12.34 4.53
C VAL A 154 -1.74 11.95 5.88
N GLY A 155 -0.77 11.04 5.85
CA GLY A 155 0.02 10.65 7.01
C GLY A 155 -0.32 9.26 7.51
N THR A 156 0.10 8.97 8.75
CA THR A 156 -0.04 7.66 9.37
C THR A 156 -1.49 7.41 9.80
N LEU A 157 -2.01 6.25 9.42
CA LEU A 157 -3.36 5.77 9.71
C LEU A 157 -3.28 4.38 10.33
N TYR A 158 -4.32 4.03 11.08
CA TYR A 158 -4.40 2.80 11.86
C TYR A 158 -5.67 2.04 11.50
N ALA A 159 -5.54 0.89 10.84
CA ALA A 159 -6.68 0.00 10.62
C ALA A 159 -6.87 -0.90 11.84
N ILE A 160 -8.07 -0.91 12.37
CA ILE A 160 -8.54 -1.66 13.53
C ILE A 160 -9.83 -2.41 13.15
N PRO A 161 -10.32 -3.37 13.95
CA PRO A 161 -11.55 -4.11 13.62
C PRO A 161 -12.76 -3.22 13.29
N SER A 162 -12.88 -2.05 13.92
CA SER A 162 -13.98 -1.11 13.70
C SER A 162 -13.82 -0.19 12.48
N GLY A 163 -12.68 -0.24 11.77
CA GLY A 163 -12.41 0.61 10.62
C GLY A 163 -11.03 1.23 10.65
N VAL A 164 -10.87 2.38 9.99
CA VAL A 164 -9.58 3.12 9.95
C VAL A 164 -9.67 4.34 10.86
N SER A 165 -8.68 4.50 11.73
CA SER A 165 -8.50 5.62 12.65
C SER A 165 -7.32 6.50 12.22
N THR A 166 -7.44 7.80 12.45
CA THR A 166 -6.35 8.79 12.28
C THR A 166 -5.53 8.97 13.56
N THR A 167 -6.00 8.44 14.69
CA THR A 167 -5.33 8.50 15.99
C THR A 167 -4.77 7.13 16.37
N ASN A 168 -3.60 7.13 17.02
CA ASN A 168 -3.02 5.91 17.54
C ASN A 168 -3.93 5.36 18.66
N PRO A 169 -4.46 4.12 18.52
CA PRO A 169 -5.34 3.53 19.52
C PRO A 169 -4.60 3.05 20.79
N ASP A 170 -3.27 2.99 20.78
CA ASP A 170 -2.43 2.55 21.91
C ASP A 170 -1.43 3.68 22.28
N PRO A 171 -1.83 4.65 23.10
CA PRO A 171 -1.00 5.82 23.44
C PRO A 171 0.22 5.49 24.30
#